data_AF-A0A7X9KYE7-F1
#
_entry.id   AF-A0A7X9KYE7-F1
#
_cell.length_a   1.000
_cell.length_b   1.000
_cell.length_c   1.000
_cell.angle_alpha   90.00
_cell.angle_beta   90.00
_cell.angle_gamma   90.00
#
_symmetry.space_group_name_H-M   'P 1'
#
loop_
_entity.id
_entity.type
_entity.pdbx_description
1 polymer ?
#
loop_
_entity_poly.entity_id
_entity_poly.type
_entity_poly.pdbx_seq_one_letter_code
_entity_poly.pdbx_strand_id
1 'polypeptide(L)'
;MNPIEHNLLPKQRLQKRNLKVKIDLYHYTNELYNELVSLNIIDRMKKIPQLGPIKVQKNLSKSRYDYIVLQLYLHKLIKQKLQGELEKTYNNQINPEEFMQNQIDIDKANRPTIGDLLQLLTIVYNIGHFYNTFTSSRAVIIYANKNKNFADKLKNCFQDKRFQEIAQKYIDNRNYRRLHLLNSILILEKCNQELKSVKIAKEILYNYLNDENALTEKMLYIFNIFKKVRDVSYIAYDLQISNTPFTMDICNEKSLELILKELLSFYNNRQPTEKLFKSMSKLLDDIIYNENSDAICYYQISRKMVRKLETLQDYAYYTDLFLNKNSILNCSYSQRKDYSNHPILKLTFDSKDKHIANELLNKLEQTNNVRVGYYDRYSDESTILVSIRKKINKEKTVVAFRVLKTVIKYLRKINCICPSDIRFLLITKFFLYYLFSEKSIVLKATVHEEICVLCTRGKNSRIKELEKILEKNRGTEDEQHEVKFLIKCLDNKNDVSITIPSSILVLEKDKNNQKLCEFDGMIIHPNRDNNQIIILEAKNTKNSKYLAKKCLSKKLKKLNITYNKTSLEIIDKDAKVEINIRNFKKPR
;
A
#
# COMPACT_ATOMS: atom_id res chain seq x y z
N MET A 1 -23.62 31.99 17.81
CA MET A 1 -22.96 30.80 17.19
C MET A 1 -24.06 29.86 16.73
N ASN A 2 -24.05 29.43 15.47
CA ASN A 2 -24.98 28.42 14.99
C ASN A 2 -24.30 27.06 15.04
N PRO A 3 -24.75 26.14 15.90
CA PRO A 3 -24.14 24.82 16.03
C PRO A 3 -24.33 23.99 14.77
N ILE A 4 -23.37 23.11 14.48
CA ILE A 4 -23.51 22.16 13.37
C ILE A 4 -24.49 21.06 13.80
N GLU A 5 -25.61 20.96 13.09
CA GLU A 5 -26.55 19.85 13.21
C GLU A 5 -26.34 18.84 12.09
N HIS A 6 -26.13 17.58 12.46
CA HIS A 6 -25.81 16.55 11.48
C HIS A 6 -26.23 15.15 11.95
N ASN A 7 -26.52 14.26 11.00
CA ASN A 7 -26.79 12.86 11.28
C ASN A 7 -25.52 12.04 11.00
N LEU A 8 -24.80 11.65 12.05
CA LEU A 8 -23.53 10.89 11.92
C LEU A 8 -23.71 9.51 11.28
N LEU A 9 -24.91 8.93 11.45
CA LEU A 9 -25.28 7.62 10.91
C LEU A 9 -26.71 7.64 10.38
N PRO A 10 -26.92 8.14 9.14
CA PRO A 10 -28.22 7.98 8.51
C PRO A 10 -28.57 6.49 8.33
N LYS A 11 -27.58 5.61 8.17
CA LYS A 11 -27.74 4.15 8.02
C LYS A 11 -26.51 3.41 8.59
N GLN A 12 -26.72 2.36 9.37
CA GLN A 12 -25.68 1.47 9.94
C GLN A 12 -26.02 0.01 9.62
N ARG A 13 -25.00 -0.86 9.60
CA ARG A 13 -25.18 -2.32 9.54
C ARG A 13 -25.72 -2.79 10.90
N LEU A 14 -26.91 -3.39 10.90
CA LEU A 14 -27.52 -4.17 12.01
C LEU A 14 -27.92 -3.44 13.32
N GLN A 15 -27.65 -2.14 13.55
CA GLN A 15 -28.06 -1.43 14.77
C GLN A 15 -28.60 0.02 14.52
N LYS A 16 -29.05 0.70 15.59
CA LYS A 16 -29.89 1.93 15.61
C LYS A 16 -29.58 2.92 14.48
N ARG A 17 -30.63 3.40 13.81
CA ARG A 17 -30.55 4.39 12.73
C ARG A 17 -30.73 5.80 13.30
N ASN A 18 -29.98 6.77 12.76
CA ASN A 18 -30.12 8.22 12.97
C ASN A 18 -29.56 8.82 14.28
N LEU A 19 -28.24 8.76 14.48
CA LEU A 19 -27.56 9.56 15.50
C LEU A 19 -27.48 11.04 15.06
N LYS A 20 -28.47 11.85 15.43
CA LYS A 20 -28.44 13.30 15.26
C LYS A 20 -27.59 13.93 16.36
N VAL A 21 -26.57 14.68 15.96
CA VAL A 21 -25.69 15.40 16.88
C VAL A 21 -25.74 16.89 16.60
N LYS A 22 -25.57 17.66 17.67
CA LYS A 22 -25.42 19.11 17.67
C LYS A 22 -24.04 19.45 18.20
N ILE A 23 -23.21 20.11 17.42
CA ILE A 23 -21.80 20.37 17.73
C ILE A 23 -21.56 21.86 17.81
N ASP A 24 -21.13 22.32 18.98
CA ASP A 24 -20.71 23.70 19.18
C ASP A 24 -19.24 23.87 18.74
N LEU A 25 -19.00 24.93 17.98
CA LEU A 25 -17.67 25.29 17.52
C LEU A 25 -17.05 26.32 18.45
N TYR A 26 -15.75 26.19 18.69
CA TYR A 26 -14.98 27.20 19.39
C TYR A 26 -14.89 28.50 18.57
N HIS A 27 -14.51 29.61 19.22
CA HIS A 27 -14.55 30.94 18.62
C HIS A 27 -13.79 31.02 17.28
N TYR A 28 -12.52 30.64 17.26
CA TYR A 28 -11.71 30.71 16.04
C TYR A 28 -12.15 29.66 15.00
N THR A 29 -12.59 28.49 15.46
CA THR A 29 -13.13 27.46 14.57
C THR A 29 -14.40 27.92 13.86
N ASN A 30 -15.31 28.60 14.57
CA ASN A 30 -16.54 29.14 14.00
C ASN A 30 -16.25 30.25 12.97
N GLU A 31 -15.30 31.14 13.27
CA GLU A 31 -14.84 32.17 12.33
C GLU A 31 -14.33 31.54 11.03
N LEU A 32 -13.40 30.57 11.11
CA LEU A 32 -12.90 29.87 9.93
C LEU A 32 -13.98 29.08 9.20
N TYR A 33 -14.88 28.41 9.93
CA TYR A 33 -15.95 27.63 9.32
C TYR A 33 -16.87 28.51 8.47
N ASN A 34 -17.25 29.68 8.97
CA ASN A 34 -18.08 30.64 8.24
C ASN A 34 -17.38 31.15 6.97
N GLU A 35 -16.08 31.42 7.05
CA GLU A 35 -15.28 31.81 5.88
C GLU A 35 -15.20 30.67 4.85
N LEU A 36 -15.04 29.42 5.28
CA LEU A 36 -15.05 28.28 4.36
C LEU A 36 -16.44 28.02 3.76
N VAL A 37 -17.52 28.41 4.42
CA VAL A 37 -18.88 28.39 3.87
C VAL A 37 -19.03 29.47 2.79
N SER A 38 -18.57 30.71 3.05
CA SER A 38 -18.64 31.82 2.09
C SER A 38 -17.90 31.48 0.78
N LEU A 39 -16.79 30.74 0.88
CA LEU A 39 -16.00 30.25 -0.25
C LEU A 39 -16.48 28.91 -0.85
N ASN A 40 -17.64 28.39 -0.43
CA ASN A 40 -18.22 27.14 -0.95
C ASN A 40 -17.34 25.88 -0.73
N ILE A 41 -16.37 25.94 0.20
CA ILE A 41 -15.44 24.85 0.51
C ILE A 41 -16.16 23.76 1.33
N ILE A 42 -17.02 24.15 2.26
CA ILE A 42 -17.81 23.19 3.06
C ILE A 42 -18.74 22.36 2.17
N ASP A 43 -19.41 22.99 1.21
CA ASP A 43 -20.30 22.31 0.28
C ASP A 43 -19.54 21.42 -0.73
N ARG A 44 -18.31 21.81 -1.09
CA ARG A 44 -17.39 20.90 -1.78
C ARG A 44 -17.08 19.67 -0.93
N MET A 45 -16.83 19.81 0.37
CA MET A 45 -16.54 18.68 1.28
C MET A 45 -17.68 17.68 1.42
N LYS A 46 -18.93 18.15 1.39
CA LYS A 46 -20.12 17.27 1.38
C LYS A 46 -20.19 16.38 0.14
N LYS A 47 -19.56 16.80 -0.97
CA LYS A 47 -19.57 16.08 -2.26
C LYS A 47 -18.37 15.16 -2.45
N ILE A 48 -17.28 15.35 -1.70
CA ILE A 48 -16.08 14.53 -1.85
C ILE A 48 -16.23 13.23 -1.06
N PRO A 49 -16.15 12.06 -1.72
CA PRO A 49 -16.24 10.78 -1.03
C PRO A 49 -15.02 10.57 -0.14
N GLN A 50 -15.25 10.07 1.08
CA GLN A 50 -14.19 9.79 2.07
C GLN A 50 -13.11 8.86 1.49
N LEU A 51 -13.53 7.80 0.80
CA LEU A 51 -12.63 6.78 0.27
C LEU A 51 -12.23 6.98 -1.19
N GLY A 52 -12.58 8.12 -1.79
CA GLY A 52 -12.27 8.40 -3.20
C GLY A 52 -12.86 7.34 -4.13
N PRO A 53 -12.05 6.66 -4.96
CA PRO A 53 -12.55 5.68 -5.92
C PRO A 53 -12.97 4.35 -5.31
N ILE A 54 -12.74 4.07 -4.02
CA ILE A 54 -13.13 2.78 -3.44
C ILE A 54 -14.64 2.59 -3.52
N LYS A 55 -15.07 1.43 -4.04
CA LYS A 55 -16.50 1.12 -4.19
C LYS A 55 -17.11 0.79 -2.83
N VAL A 56 -18.09 1.58 -2.43
CA VAL A 56 -18.85 1.41 -1.19
C VAL A 56 -20.33 1.27 -1.54
N GLN A 57 -21.07 0.47 -0.76
CA GLN A 57 -22.51 0.42 -0.89
C GLN A 57 -23.12 1.81 -0.64
N LYS A 58 -24.08 2.24 -1.48
CA LYS A 58 -24.63 3.61 -1.46
C LYS A 58 -25.20 4.03 -0.11
N ASN A 59 -25.69 3.09 0.70
CA ASN A 59 -26.20 3.33 2.05
C ASN A 59 -25.09 3.58 3.10
N LEU A 60 -23.86 3.14 2.84
CA LEU A 60 -22.71 3.26 3.75
C LEU A 60 -21.70 4.32 3.28
N SER A 61 -21.94 4.96 2.13
CA SER A 61 -21.05 5.99 1.60
C SER A 61 -20.98 7.20 2.55
N LYS A 62 -19.77 7.63 2.87
CA LYS A 62 -19.49 8.82 3.66
C LYS A 62 -18.75 9.85 2.82
N SER A 63 -19.07 11.12 3.05
CA SER A 63 -18.31 12.26 2.54
C SER A 63 -17.17 12.64 3.48
N ARG A 64 -16.25 13.47 2.99
CA ARG A 64 -15.22 14.11 3.83
C ARG A 64 -15.86 14.96 4.92
N TYR A 65 -17.01 15.59 4.64
CA TYR A 65 -17.76 16.34 5.63
C TYR A 65 -18.27 15.46 6.77
N ASP A 66 -18.87 14.30 6.48
CA ASP A 66 -19.36 13.38 7.51
C ASP A 66 -18.20 12.95 8.45
N TYR A 67 -17.01 12.74 7.88
CA TYR A 67 -15.80 12.39 8.63
C TYR A 67 -15.29 13.53 9.52
N ILE A 68 -15.35 14.78 9.06
CA ILE A 68 -15.04 15.98 9.87
C ILE A 68 -16.00 16.06 11.06
N VAL A 69 -17.30 15.94 10.79
CA VAL A 69 -18.34 16.06 11.84
C VAL A 69 -18.19 14.96 12.89
N LEU A 70 -17.84 13.72 12.51
CA LEU A 70 -17.54 12.66 13.48
C LEU A 70 -16.38 13.03 14.41
N GLN A 71 -15.28 13.53 13.85
CA GLN A 71 -14.13 13.95 14.66
C GLN A 71 -14.50 15.08 15.63
N LEU A 72 -15.24 16.08 15.15
CA LEU A 72 -15.72 17.18 16.00
C LEU A 72 -16.66 16.67 17.11
N TYR A 73 -17.48 15.66 16.83
CA TYR A 73 -18.34 15.02 17.83
C TYR A 73 -17.52 14.27 18.88
N LEU A 74 -16.47 13.55 18.50
CA LEU A 74 -15.57 12.91 19.46
C LEU A 74 -14.84 13.94 20.32
N HIS A 75 -14.39 15.06 19.75
CA HIS A 75 -13.84 16.18 20.52
C HIS A 75 -14.86 16.75 21.52
N LYS A 76 -16.14 16.86 21.14
CA LYS A 76 -17.22 17.25 22.06
C LYS A 76 -17.36 16.26 23.21
N LEU A 77 -17.37 14.95 22.94
CA LEU A 77 -17.47 13.92 23.97
C LEU A 77 -16.29 13.98 24.95
N ILE A 78 -15.05 14.06 24.44
CA ILE A 78 -13.85 14.21 25.26
C ILE A 78 -13.99 15.46 26.14
N LYS A 79 -14.43 16.58 25.54
CA LYS A 79 -14.59 17.84 26.27
C LYS A 79 -15.60 17.72 27.41
N GLN A 80 -16.68 16.98 27.22
CA GLN A 80 -17.76 16.87 28.21
C GLN A 80 -17.50 15.83 29.29
N LYS A 81 -16.77 14.76 28.98
CA LYS A 81 -16.68 13.58 29.84
C LYS A 81 -15.30 13.35 30.45
N LEU A 82 -14.23 13.80 29.80
CA LEU A 82 -12.86 13.37 30.12
C LEU A 82 -11.95 14.49 30.63
N GLN A 83 -12.42 15.72 30.88
CA GLN A 83 -11.53 16.85 31.25
C GLN A 83 -10.63 16.55 32.46
N GLY A 84 -11.17 15.92 33.50
CA GLY A 84 -10.40 15.55 34.71
C GLY A 84 -9.42 14.40 34.50
N GLU A 85 -9.48 13.74 33.35
CA GLU A 85 -8.63 12.60 32.98
C GLU A 85 -7.54 13.01 31.98
N LEU A 86 -7.57 14.26 31.48
CA LEU A 86 -6.62 14.78 30.51
C LEU A 86 -5.46 15.48 31.21
N GLU A 87 -4.24 15.29 30.69
CA GLU A 87 -3.05 16.00 31.16
C GLU A 87 -3.21 17.53 31.00
N LYS A 88 -3.82 17.98 29.90
CA LYS A 88 -4.15 19.38 29.66
C LYS A 88 -5.60 19.48 29.15
N THR A 89 -6.41 20.30 29.79
CA THR A 89 -7.84 20.46 29.46
C THR A 89 -8.04 21.17 28.13
N TYR A 90 -9.20 20.97 27.48
CA TYR A 90 -9.49 21.66 26.21
C TYR A 90 -9.60 23.18 26.37
N ASN A 91 -9.83 23.68 27.58
CA ASN A 91 -9.91 25.11 27.87
C ASN A 91 -8.53 25.72 28.20
N ASN A 92 -7.47 24.90 28.26
CA ASN A 92 -6.12 25.40 28.49
C ASN A 92 -5.72 26.32 27.32
N GLN A 93 -5.32 27.55 27.65
CA GLN A 93 -4.91 28.55 26.66
C GLN A 93 -3.50 28.26 26.13
N ILE A 94 -3.26 28.72 24.92
CA ILE A 94 -2.00 28.56 24.22
C ILE A 94 -1.41 29.94 23.97
N ASN A 95 -0.15 30.11 24.37
CA ASN A 95 0.57 31.34 24.08
C ASN A 95 0.94 31.33 22.58
N PRO A 96 0.57 32.35 21.79
CA PRO A 96 0.93 32.43 20.38
C PRO A 96 2.44 32.29 20.13
N GLU A 97 3.28 32.81 21.02
CA GLU A 97 4.74 32.68 20.95
C GLU A 97 5.20 31.21 20.94
N GLU A 98 4.46 30.29 21.58
CA GLU A 98 4.80 28.86 21.65
C GLU A 98 4.62 28.13 20.30
N PHE A 99 3.88 28.70 19.34
CA PHE A 99 3.59 27.99 18.09
C PHE A 99 3.50 28.86 16.82
N MET A 100 3.50 30.19 16.94
CA MET A 100 3.27 31.13 15.83
C MET A 100 4.48 32.03 15.55
N GLN A 101 5.60 31.85 16.28
CA GLN A 101 6.86 32.59 16.08
C GLN A 101 6.67 34.12 15.91
N ASN A 102 5.82 34.73 16.75
CA ASN A 102 5.48 36.16 16.73
C ASN A 102 4.78 36.69 15.46
N GLN A 103 4.25 35.81 14.59
CA GLN A 103 3.59 36.24 13.35
C GLN A 103 2.20 36.88 13.57
N ILE A 104 1.59 36.69 14.73
CA ILE A 104 0.22 37.14 15.01
C ILE A 104 0.16 37.68 16.43
N ASP A 105 -0.34 38.91 16.53
CA ASP A 105 -0.62 39.55 17.81
C ASP A 105 -2.02 39.15 18.32
N ILE A 106 -2.07 38.58 19.52
CA ILE A 106 -3.30 38.14 20.16
C ILE A 106 -3.25 38.50 21.64
N ASP A 107 -4.19 39.36 22.06
CA ASP A 107 -4.38 39.72 23.46
C ASP A 107 -4.56 38.49 24.35
N LYS A 108 -4.10 38.59 25.60
CA LYS A 108 -4.22 37.51 26.58
C LYS A 108 -5.64 36.97 26.72
N ALA A 109 -6.65 37.84 26.70
CA ALA A 109 -8.06 37.47 26.80
C ALA A 109 -8.58 36.68 25.58
N ASN A 110 -7.96 36.85 24.42
CA ASN A 110 -8.36 36.28 23.15
C ASN A 110 -7.50 35.07 22.75
N ARG A 111 -6.65 34.56 23.64
CA ARG A 111 -5.74 33.45 23.31
C ARG A 111 -6.51 32.19 22.91
N PRO A 112 -6.09 31.50 21.84
CA PRO A 112 -6.73 30.26 21.44
C PRO A 112 -6.54 29.18 22.51
N THR A 113 -7.54 28.34 22.67
CA THR A 113 -7.47 27.18 23.57
C THR A 113 -7.00 25.93 22.82
N ILE A 114 -6.64 24.88 23.56
CA ILE A 114 -6.42 23.54 22.98
C ILE A 114 -7.65 23.09 22.16
N GLY A 115 -8.86 23.37 22.63
CA GLY A 115 -10.09 23.08 21.91
C GLY A 115 -10.20 23.81 20.57
N ASP A 116 -9.81 25.10 20.51
CA ASP A 116 -9.74 25.85 19.25
C ASP A 116 -8.79 25.18 18.25
N LEU A 117 -7.56 24.86 18.67
CA LEU A 117 -6.57 24.27 17.76
C LEU A 117 -6.97 22.87 17.28
N LEU A 118 -7.53 22.04 18.17
CA LEU A 118 -8.00 20.70 17.79
C LEU A 118 -9.11 20.77 16.75
N GLN A 119 -10.14 21.60 16.97
CA GLN A 119 -11.23 21.72 16.00
C GLN A 119 -10.79 22.40 14.69
N LEU A 120 -9.93 23.43 14.77
CA LEU A 120 -9.32 24.04 13.57
C LEU A 120 -8.57 22.98 12.77
N LEU A 121 -7.67 22.22 13.41
CA LEU A 121 -6.90 21.16 12.78
C LEU A 121 -7.81 20.09 12.15
N THR A 122 -8.88 19.67 12.83
CA THR A 122 -9.88 18.74 12.27
C THR A 122 -10.45 19.23 10.94
N ILE A 123 -10.80 20.52 10.84
CA ILE A 123 -11.32 21.09 9.59
C ILE A 123 -10.21 21.14 8.55
N VAL A 124 -9.11 21.82 8.84
CA VAL A 124 -8.09 22.13 7.82
C VAL A 124 -7.29 20.92 7.39
N TYR A 125 -7.23 19.86 8.19
CA TYR A 125 -6.67 18.58 7.76
C TYR A 125 -7.45 17.98 6.58
N ASN A 126 -8.74 18.23 6.46
CA ASN A 126 -9.62 17.53 5.52
C ASN A 126 -10.01 18.34 4.26
N ILE A 127 -9.96 19.68 4.31
CA ILE A 127 -10.46 20.54 3.22
C ILE A 127 -9.70 20.41 1.89
N GLY A 128 -8.42 20.02 1.93
CA GLY A 128 -7.55 19.95 0.75
C GLY A 128 -7.61 18.65 -0.06
N HIS A 129 -8.53 17.74 0.24
CA HIS A 129 -8.68 16.51 -0.56
C HIS A 129 -9.27 16.78 -1.96
N PHE A 130 -8.78 16.05 -2.96
CA PHE A 130 -9.43 15.91 -4.28
C PHE A 130 -10.63 14.96 -4.21
N TYR A 131 -11.50 15.00 -5.22
CA TYR A 131 -12.63 14.05 -5.33
C TYR A 131 -12.16 12.58 -5.32
N ASN A 132 -11.11 12.23 -6.09
CA ASN A 132 -10.52 10.89 -6.06
C ASN A 132 -9.41 10.72 -5.00
N THR A 133 -9.39 11.61 -3.99
CA THR A 133 -8.52 11.55 -2.80
C THR A 133 -7.05 11.27 -3.13
N PHE A 134 -6.46 10.20 -2.58
CA PHE A 134 -5.06 9.84 -2.75
C PHE A 134 -4.71 9.41 -4.18
N THR A 135 -5.69 8.97 -4.98
CA THR A 135 -5.46 8.61 -6.39
C THR A 135 -5.11 9.83 -7.22
N SER A 136 -5.79 10.95 -6.99
CA SER A 136 -5.46 12.23 -7.62
C SER A 136 -4.16 12.79 -7.08
N SER A 137 -3.95 12.76 -5.77
CA SER A 137 -2.68 13.23 -5.20
C SER A 137 -1.48 12.46 -5.76
N ARG A 138 -1.62 11.15 -5.97
CA ARG A 138 -0.60 10.32 -6.60
C ARG A 138 -0.34 10.75 -8.05
N ALA A 139 -1.39 11.09 -8.81
CA ALA A 139 -1.23 11.59 -10.17
C ALA A 139 -0.44 12.92 -10.21
N VAL A 140 -0.74 13.85 -9.31
CA VAL A 140 -0.02 15.14 -9.20
C VAL A 140 1.46 14.90 -8.93
N ILE A 141 1.80 14.08 -7.93
CA ILE A 141 3.20 13.78 -7.58
C ILE A 141 3.92 13.05 -8.72
N ILE A 142 3.28 12.07 -9.38
CA ILE A 142 3.87 11.39 -10.54
C ILE A 142 4.16 12.39 -11.66
N TYR A 143 3.25 13.32 -11.93
CA TYR A 143 3.43 14.29 -13.01
C TYR A 143 4.49 15.34 -12.66
N ALA A 144 4.51 15.86 -11.43
CA ALA A 144 5.57 16.75 -10.95
C ALA A 144 6.97 16.13 -11.03
N ASN A 145 7.10 14.83 -10.73
CA ASN A 145 8.36 14.10 -10.89
C ASN A 145 8.80 13.91 -12.35
N LYS A 146 7.88 14.08 -13.32
CA LYS A 146 8.16 13.90 -14.76
C LYS A 146 8.31 15.21 -15.51
N ASN A 147 7.64 16.28 -15.05
CA ASN A 147 7.56 17.56 -15.72
C ASN A 147 8.00 18.67 -14.76
N LYS A 148 9.20 19.20 -15.02
CA LYS A 148 9.81 20.27 -14.20
C LYS A 148 8.94 21.54 -14.18
N ASN A 149 8.37 21.93 -15.31
CA ASN A 149 7.51 23.12 -15.38
C ASN A 149 6.26 22.96 -14.51
N PHE A 150 5.65 21.77 -14.47
CA PHE A 150 4.52 21.50 -13.58
C PHE A 150 4.95 21.49 -12.10
N ALA A 151 6.11 20.91 -11.79
CA ALA A 151 6.66 20.95 -10.43
C ALA A 151 6.90 22.38 -9.95
N ASP A 152 7.51 23.23 -10.79
CA ASP A 152 7.73 24.64 -10.50
C ASP A 152 6.40 25.40 -10.38
N LYS A 153 5.42 25.15 -11.25
CA LYS A 153 4.06 25.71 -11.11
C LYS A 153 3.42 25.33 -9.78
N LEU A 154 3.49 24.05 -9.37
CA LEU A 154 2.92 23.58 -8.11
C LEU A 154 3.60 24.25 -6.91
N LYS A 155 4.94 24.32 -6.90
CA LYS A 155 5.72 24.99 -5.86
C LYS A 155 5.40 26.49 -5.79
N ASN A 156 5.31 27.16 -6.93
CA ASN A 156 5.08 28.60 -6.99
C ASN A 156 3.61 29.00 -6.76
N CYS A 157 2.73 28.04 -6.43
CA CYS A 157 1.36 28.35 -5.99
C CYS A 157 1.32 28.94 -4.58
N PHE A 158 2.33 28.68 -3.75
CA PHE A 158 2.38 29.11 -2.35
C PHE A 158 3.04 30.47 -2.22
N GLN A 159 2.44 31.36 -1.43
CA GLN A 159 3.00 32.68 -1.15
C GLN A 159 4.17 32.59 -0.16
N ASP A 160 4.05 31.72 0.84
CA ASP A 160 5.07 31.53 1.87
C ASP A 160 6.14 30.50 1.42
N LYS A 161 7.41 30.93 1.47
CA LYS A 161 8.58 30.11 1.13
C LYS A 161 8.62 28.80 1.93
N ARG A 162 8.16 28.79 3.17
CA ARG A 162 8.08 27.59 4.03
C ARG A 162 7.26 26.48 3.38
N PHE A 163 6.13 26.83 2.75
CA PHE A 163 5.28 25.85 2.07
C PHE A 163 5.84 25.45 0.69
N GLN A 164 6.59 26.33 0.02
CA GLN A 164 7.32 26.00 -1.21
C GLN A 164 8.36 24.91 -0.94
N GLU A 165 9.11 25.01 0.17
CA GLU A 165 10.10 24.02 0.60
C GLU A 165 9.45 22.67 0.94
N ILE A 166 8.31 22.68 1.66
CA ILE A 166 7.54 21.46 1.94
C ILE A 166 7.01 20.83 0.64
N ALA A 167 6.51 21.63 -0.30
CA ALA A 167 6.04 21.16 -1.60
C ALA A 167 7.17 20.46 -2.38
N GLN A 168 8.37 21.06 -2.41
CA GLN A 168 9.55 20.47 -3.01
C GLN A 168 9.92 19.13 -2.34
N LYS A 169 9.98 19.10 -1.00
CA LYS A 169 10.22 17.87 -0.22
C LYS A 169 9.21 16.77 -0.55
N TYR A 170 7.94 17.11 -0.80
CA TYR A 170 6.90 16.15 -1.13
C TYR A 170 7.02 15.61 -2.56
N ILE A 171 7.44 16.45 -3.50
CA ILE A 171 7.75 16.03 -4.88
C ILE A 171 8.93 15.06 -4.84
N ASP A 172 10.03 15.43 -4.19
CA ASP A 172 11.28 14.66 -4.17
C ASP A 172 11.09 13.29 -3.51
N ASN A 173 10.40 13.26 -2.36
CA ASN A 173 10.13 12.02 -1.62
C ASN A 173 8.92 11.23 -2.15
N ARG A 174 8.24 11.77 -3.17
CA ARG A 174 7.00 11.25 -3.75
C ARG A 174 5.85 11.09 -2.75
N ASN A 175 5.74 12.02 -1.80
CA ASN A 175 4.77 11.98 -0.71
C ASN A 175 3.37 12.44 -1.15
N TYR A 176 2.66 11.57 -1.87
CA TYR A 176 1.29 11.86 -2.29
C TYR A 176 0.27 11.80 -1.14
N ARG A 177 0.57 11.09 -0.05
CA ARG A 177 -0.35 10.90 1.09
C ARG A 177 -0.61 12.22 1.81
N ARG A 178 0.40 13.08 1.93
CA ARG A 178 0.29 14.37 2.61
C ARG A 178 0.01 15.57 1.70
N LEU A 179 -0.01 15.41 0.38
CA LEU A 179 -0.26 16.52 -0.57
C LEU A 179 -1.58 17.28 -0.30
N HIS A 180 -2.61 16.60 0.21
CA HIS A 180 -3.88 17.25 0.54
C HIS A 180 -3.71 18.36 1.59
N LEU A 181 -2.73 18.28 2.50
CA LEU A 181 -2.46 19.33 3.48
C LEU A 181 -1.92 20.60 2.82
N LEU A 182 -1.11 20.46 1.77
CA LEU A 182 -0.66 21.60 0.96
C LEU A 182 -1.84 22.24 0.20
N ASN A 183 -2.77 21.45 -0.32
CA ASN A 183 -3.99 22.01 -0.91
C ASN A 183 -4.85 22.73 0.14
N SER A 184 -4.86 22.28 1.41
CA SER A 184 -5.52 23.01 2.48
C SER A 184 -4.88 24.38 2.73
N ILE A 185 -3.55 24.46 2.69
CA ILE A 185 -2.83 25.75 2.75
C ILE A 185 -3.26 26.66 1.59
N LEU A 186 -3.35 26.15 0.36
CA LEU A 186 -3.80 26.96 -0.79
C LEU A 186 -5.24 27.48 -0.60
N ILE A 187 -6.12 26.71 0.04
CA ILE A 187 -7.46 27.21 0.41
C ILE A 187 -7.33 28.34 1.43
N LEU A 188 -6.52 28.15 2.48
CA LEU A 188 -6.32 29.16 3.53
C LEU A 188 -5.70 30.45 2.99
N GLU A 189 -4.81 30.38 1.99
CA GLU A 189 -4.25 31.56 1.31
C GLU A 189 -5.29 32.32 0.45
N LYS A 190 -6.44 31.71 0.14
CA LYS A 190 -7.57 32.37 -0.55
C LYS A 190 -8.67 32.86 0.38
N CYS A 191 -8.61 32.50 1.66
CA CYS A 191 -9.47 33.10 2.68
C CYS A 191 -9.09 34.56 2.93
N ASN A 192 -9.97 35.31 3.60
CA ASN A 192 -9.65 36.62 4.13
C ASN A 192 -8.46 36.52 5.11
N GLN A 193 -7.31 37.07 4.70
CA GLN A 193 -6.08 37.02 5.48
C GLN A 193 -6.12 37.89 6.73
N GLU A 194 -7.12 38.77 6.91
CA GLU A 194 -7.28 39.56 8.15
C GLU A 194 -7.82 38.71 9.32
N LEU A 195 -8.47 37.58 9.03
CA LEU A 195 -9.05 36.72 10.06
C LEU A 195 -7.96 36.01 10.87
N LYS A 196 -8.01 36.17 12.20
CA LYS A 196 -7.07 35.51 13.12
C LYS A 196 -7.14 33.99 12.99
N SER A 197 -8.34 33.42 12.83
CA SER A 197 -8.51 31.97 12.64
C SER A 197 -7.80 31.41 11.40
N VAL A 198 -7.73 32.17 10.30
CA VAL A 198 -7.01 31.78 9.07
C VAL A 198 -5.51 31.75 9.33
N LYS A 199 -4.97 32.81 9.95
CA LYS A 199 -3.55 32.89 10.31
C LYS A 199 -3.18 31.76 11.28
N ILE A 200 -4.01 31.52 12.30
CA ILE A 200 -3.85 30.41 13.25
C ILE A 200 -3.84 29.05 12.54
N ALA A 201 -4.80 28.81 11.66
CA ALA A 201 -4.89 27.54 10.96
C ALA A 201 -3.67 27.25 10.06
N LYS A 202 -3.10 28.28 9.41
CA LYS A 202 -1.87 28.14 8.62
C LYS A 202 -0.69 27.72 9.50
N GLU A 203 -0.50 28.36 10.65
CA GLU A 203 0.60 28.02 11.56
C GLU A 203 0.44 26.64 12.21
N ILE A 204 -0.78 26.24 12.60
CA ILE A 204 -1.01 24.87 13.10
C ILE A 204 -0.63 23.84 12.02
N LEU A 205 -1.06 24.05 10.76
CA LEU A 205 -0.70 23.14 9.67
C LEU A 205 0.80 23.14 9.39
N TYR A 206 1.46 24.30 9.40
CA TYR A 206 2.90 24.39 9.24
C TYR A 206 3.64 23.55 10.29
N ASN A 207 3.30 23.71 11.57
CA ASN A 207 3.85 22.91 12.65
C ASN A 207 3.55 21.42 12.47
N TYR A 208 2.35 21.04 12.04
CA TYR A 208 1.97 19.65 11.79
C TYR A 208 2.74 19.01 10.61
N LEU A 209 3.15 19.81 9.62
CA LEU A 209 3.89 19.36 8.45
C LEU A 209 5.38 19.17 8.73
N ASN A 210 5.91 19.84 9.76
CA ASN A 210 7.32 19.84 10.15
C ASN A 210 7.71 18.67 11.07
N ASP A 211 9.00 18.58 11.36
CA ASP A 211 9.58 17.53 12.19
C ASP A 211 9.12 17.66 13.66
N GLU A 212 8.78 16.53 14.28
CA GLU A 212 8.31 16.47 15.66
C GLU A 212 9.35 17.01 16.65
N ASN A 213 10.63 16.93 16.31
CA ASN A 213 11.74 17.41 17.15
C ASN A 213 11.77 18.94 17.34
N ALA A 214 11.05 19.70 16.50
CA ALA A 214 10.99 21.16 16.59
C ALA A 214 9.74 21.68 17.33
N LEU A 215 8.90 20.78 17.85
CA LEU A 215 7.61 21.13 18.46
C LEU A 215 7.70 21.26 19.98
N THR A 216 6.92 22.18 20.54
CA THR A 216 6.73 22.28 21.98
C THR A 216 5.95 21.07 22.51
N GLU A 217 6.14 20.72 23.78
CA GLU A 217 5.43 19.62 24.45
C GLU A 217 3.90 19.77 24.34
N LYS A 218 3.39 21.00 24.43
CA LYS A 218 1.96 21.29 24.27
C LYS A 218 1.47 21.01 22.84
N MET A 219 2.25 21.33 21.81
CA MET A 219 1.89 21.01 20.42
C MET A 219 1.92 19.51 20.14
N LEU A 220 2.93 18.79 20.68
CA LEU A 220 2.99 17.33 20.62
C LEU A 220 1.75 16.69 21.27
N TYR A 221 1.33 17.21 22.43
CA TYR A 221 0.12 16.78 23.12
C TYR A 221 -1.14 16.96 22.26
N ILE A 222 -1.32 18.14 21.65
CA ILE A 222 -2.45 18.45 20.77
C ILE A 222 -2.47 17.51 19.56
N PHE A 223 -1.34 17.32 18.90
CA PHE A 223 -1.25 16.43 17.74
C PHE A 223 -1.50 14.96 18.10
N ASN A 224 -1.10 14.53 19.30
CA ASN A 224 -1.41 13.20 19.80
C ASN A 224 -2.92 12.99 20.02
N ILE A 225 -3.61 13.95 20.66
CA ILE A 225 -5.08 13.89 20.80
C ILE A 225 -5.74 13.84 19.43
N PHE A 226 -5.35 14.76 18.53
CA PHE A 226 -5.88 14.82 17.17
C PHE A 226 -5.72 13.48 16.43
N LYS A 227 -4.53 12.88 16.49
CA LYS A 227 -4.24 11.58 15.87
C LYS A 227 -5.13 10.47 16.43
N LYS A 228 -5.30 10.40 17.75
CA LYS A 228 -6.14 9.40 18.41
C LYS A 228 -7.63 9.56 18.04
N VAL A 229 -8.14 10.79 18.00
CA VAL A 229 -9.51 11.07 17.55
C VAL A 229 -9.72 10.68 16.09
N ARG A 230 -8.72 10.96 15.24
CA ARG A 230 -8.74 10.56 13.84
C ARG A 230 -8.72 9.05 13.68
N ASP A 231 -7.90 8.34 14.44
CA ASP A 231 -7.79 6.87 14.42
C ASP A 231 -9.12 6.21 14.81
N VAL A 232 -9.77 6.70 15.88
CA VAL A 232 -11.13 6.28 16.29
C VAL A 232 -12.14 6.54 15.18
N SER A 233 -12.14 7.75 14.60
CA SER A 233 -13.08 8.11 13.54
C SER A 233 -12.92 7.23 12.31
N TYR A 234 -11.66 6.99 11.92
CA TYR A 234 -11.26 6.17 10.77
C TYR A 234 -11.74 4.73 10.96
N ILE A 235 -11.35 4.08 12.06
CA ILE A 235 -11.74 2.70 12.36
C ILE A 235 -13.26 2.58 12.46
N ALA A 236 -13.93 3.53 13.11
CA ALA A 236 -15.37 3.45 13.32
C ALA A 236 -16.18 3.48 12.02
N TYR A 237 -15.82 4.34 11.06
CA TYR A 237 -16.49 4.38 9.77
C TYR A 237 -16.04 3.25 8.85
N ASP A 238 -14.74 2.98 8.78
CA ASP A 238 -14.21 2.06 7.78
C ASP A 238 -14.42 0.59 8.16
N LEU A 239 -14.68 0.27 9.44
CA LEU A 239 -15.17 -1.05 9.80
C LEU A 239 -16.58 -1.33 9.25
N GLN A 240 -17.46 -0.32 9.16
CA GLN A 240 -18.85 -0.52 8.72
C GLN A 240 -18.95 -0.97 7.27
N ILE A 241 -17.98 -0.58 6.45
CA ILE A 241 -17.86 -0.92 5.03
C ILE A 241 -17.02 -2.18 4.79
N SER A 242 -16.21 -2.58 5.79
CA SER A 242 -15.32 -3.73 5.66
C SER A 242 -16.07 -5.06 5.80
N ASN A 243 -15.55 -6.12 5.18
CA ASN A 243 -16.08 -7.48 5.36
C ASN A 243 -15.51 -8.17 6.61
N THR A 244 -15.16 -7.40 7.63
CA THR A 244 -14.52 -7.90 8.85
C THR A 244 -15.57 -8.23 9.91
N PRO A 245 -15.26 -9.12 10.88
CA PRO A 245 -16.19 -9.44 11.96
C PRO A 245 -16.29 -8.33 13.03
N PHE A 246 -15.55 -7.24 12.89
CA PHE A 246 -15.49 -6.17 13.88
C PHE A 246 -16.36 -4.99 13.47
N THR A 247 -17.04 -4.41 14.46
CA THR A 247 -17.77 -3.14 14.32
C THR A 247 -17.54 -2.30 15.56
N MET A 248 -17.46 -0.99 15.39
CA MET A 248 -17.52 -0.04 16.50
C MET A 248 -18.87 0.67 16.44
N ASP A 249 -19.66 0.55 17.50
CA ASP A 249 -20.95 1.23 17.58
C ASP A 249 -20.78 2.66 18.08
N ILE A 250 -20.83 3.61 17.15
CA ILE A 250 -20.74 5.04 17.50
C ILE A 250 -22.04 5.60 18.09
N CYS A 251 -23.14 4.84 18.08
CA CYS A 251 -24.37 5.22 18.78
C CYS A 251 -24.29 4.96 20.29
N ASN A 252 -23.35 4.15 20.75
CA ASN A 252 -23.16 3.86 22.16
C ASN A 252 -22.14 4.83 22.78
N GLU A 253 -22.66 5.95 23.30
CA GLU A 253 -21.84 6.99 23.94
C GLU A 253 -20.96 6.44 25.08
N LYS A 254 -21.48 5.52 25.90
CA LYS A 254 -20.72 4.91 27.01
C LYS A 254 -19.53 4.10 26.51
N SER A 255 -19.72 3.34 25.42
CA SER A 255 -18.62 2.58 24.81
C SER A 255 -17.58 3.50 24.16
N LEU A 256 -18.01 4.59 23.52
CA LEU A 256 -17.09 5.60 22.98
C LEU A 256 -16.30 6.30 24.10
N GLU A 257 -16.98 6.69 25.18
CA GLU A 257 -16.35 7.28 26.35
C GLU A 257 -15.26 6.37 26.93
N LEU A 258 -15.57 5.08 27.12
CA LEU A 258 -14.62 4.08 27.60
C LEU A 258 -13.38 4.00 26.69
N ILE A 259 -13.57 3.83 25.38
CA ILE A 259 -12.46 3.73 24.42
C ILE A 259 -11.61 5.00 24.40
N LEU A 260 -12.26 6.17 24.43
CA LEU A 260 -11.56 7.45 24.46
C LEU A 260 -10.79 7.64 25.77
N LYS A 261 -11.36 7.24 26.91
CA LYS A 261 -10.68 7.24 28.20
C LYS A 261 -9.44 6.34 28.19
N GLU A 262 -9.55 5.12 27.66
CA GLU A 262 -8.41 4.21 27.54
C GLU A 262 -7.30 4.73 26.62
N LEU A 263 -7.65 5.52 25.61
CA LEU A 263 -6.66 6.12 24.71
C LEU A 263 -6.03 7.40 25.26
N LEU A 264 -6.77 8.19 26.04
CA LEU A 264 -6.41 9.59 26.35
C LEU A 264 -6.14 9.85 27.83
N SER A 265 -6.66 9.05 28.76
CA SER A 265 -6.45 9.28 30.19
C SER A 265 -4.97 9.18 30.54
N PHE A 266 -4.43 10.12 31.30
CA PHE A 266 -3.04 10.04 31.79
C PHE A 266 -2.88 9.05 32.96
N TYR A 267 -3.98 8.58 33.54
CA TYR A 267 -3.97 7.54 34.58
C TYR A 267 -3.88 6.12 34.00
N ASN A 268 -4.21 5.93 32.72
CA ASN A 268 -4.30 4.60 32.11
C ASN A 268 -3.02 4.18 31.38
N ASN A 269 -2.73 2.88 31.39
CA ASN A 269 -1.77 2.29 30.46
C ASN A 269 -2.38 2.19 29.05
N ARG A 270 -2.04 3.15 28.19
CA ARG A 270 -2.59 3.28 26.83
C ARG A 270 -2.08 2.23 25.84
N GLN A 271 -1.01 1.50 26.15
CA GLN A 271 -0.31 0.60 25.22
C GLN A 271 -1.18 -0.52 24.63
N PRO A 272 -2.01 -1.24 25.42
CA PRO A 272 -2.86 -2.30 24.87
C PRO A 272 -3.85 -1.77 23.83
N THR A 273 -4.49 -0.64 24.13
CA THR A 273 -5.47 0.01 23.26
C THR A 273 -4.81 0.55 21.99
N GLU A 274 -3.63 1.15 22.10
CA GLU A 274 -2.84 1.61 20.94
C GLU A 274 -2.45 0.43 20.03
N LYS A 275 -2.05 -0.71 20.59
CA LYS A 275 -1.75 -1.94 19.82
C LYS A 275 -2.98 -2.52 19.13
N LEU A 276 -4.13 -2.51 19.80
CA LEU A 276 -5.41 -2.92 19.20
C LEU A 276 -5.73 -2.07 17.98
N PHE A 277 -5.71 -0.74 18.13
CA PHE A 277 -5.97 0.21 17.05
C PHE A 277 -4.99 0.05 15.89
N LYS A 278 -3.69 -0.12 16.17
CA LYS A 278 -2.68 -0.39 15.14
C LYS A 278 -2.99 -1.68 14.36
N SER A 279 -3.45 -2.71 15.04
CA SER A 279 -3.80 -4.00 14.43
C SER A 279 -5.05 -3.89 13.55
N MET A 280 -6.08 -3.18 14.02
CA MET A 280 -7.30 -2.89 13.25
C MET A 280 -7.00 -2.04 12.02
N SER A 281 -6.17 -1.00 12.16
CA SER A 281 -5.75 -0.16 11.04
C SER A 281 -5.01 -0.94 9.97
N LYS A 282 -4.08 -1.82 10.35
CA LYS A 282 -3.39 -2.71 9.40
C LYS A 282 -4.36 -3.62 8.65
N LEU A 283 -5.35 -4.16 9.36
CA LEU A 283 -6.34 -5.04 8.77
C LEU A 283 -7.22 -4.29 7.75
N LEU A 284 -7.68 -3.08 8.09
CA LEU A 284 -8.40 -2.20 7.17
C LEU A 284 -7.55 -1.78 5.97
N ASP A 285 -6.27 -1.49 6.19
CA ASP A 285 -5.32 -1.19 5.11
C ASP A 285 -5.26 -2.33 4.10
N ASP A 286 -5.08 -3.57 4.55
CA ASP A 286 -4.92 -4.73 3.67
C ASP A 286 -6.23 -5.10 2.93
N ILE A 287 -7.40 -4.88 3.55
CA ILE A 287 -8.70 -5.30 3.01
C ILE A 287 -9.39 -4.21 2.17
N ILE A 288 -9.20 -2.93 2.51
CA ILE A 288 -9.90 -1.81 1.87
C ILE A 288 -8.95 -1.01 0.98
N TYR A 289 -7.90 -0.45 1.55
CA TYR A 289 -7.07 0.56 0.87
C TYR A 289 -6.05 -0.05 -0.09
N ASN A 290 -5.49 -1.18 0.32
CA ASN A 290 -4.40 -1.88 -0.34
C ASN A 290 -4.82 -3.27 -0.81
N GLU A 291 -6.13 -3.51 -1.01
CA GLU A 291 -6.60 -4.71 -1.70
C GLU A 291 -5.87 -4.78 -3.05
N ASN A 292 -5.16 -5.89 -3.26
CA ASN A 292 -4.13 -5.98 -4.28
C ASN A 292 -4.67 -5.68 -5.69
N SER A 293 -5.88 -6.15 -6.01
CA SER A 293 -6.48 -5.89 -7.31
C SER A 293 -6.89 -4.42 -7.45
N ASP A 294 -7.52 -3.82 -6.45
CA ASP A 294 -7.92 -2.41 -6.43
C ASP A 294 -6.74 -1.45 -6.48
N ALA A 295 -5.67 -1.72 -5.74
CA ALA A 295 -4.46 -0.89 -5.74
C ALA A 295 -3.81 -0.79 -7.14
N ILE A 296 -3.82 -1.89 -7.92
CA ILE A 296 -3.43 -1.86 -9.34
C ILE A 296 -4.38 -0.96 -10.14
N CYS A 297 -5.69 -1.05 -9.91
CA CYS A 297 -6.69 -0.23 -10.61
C CYS A 297 -6.51 1.26 -10.33
N TYR A 298 -6.35 1.64 -9.06
CA TYR A 298 -6.18 3.04 -8.66
C TYR A 298 -4.88 3.62 -9.21
N TYR A 299 -3.79 2.86 -9.22
CA TYR A 299 -2.56 3.30 -9.88
C TYR A 299 -2.77 3.55 -11.38
N GLN A 300 -3.50 2.67 -12.09
CA GLN A 300 -3.83 2.89 -13.50
C GLN A 300 -4.67 4.15 -13.72
N ILE A 301 -5.60 4.45 -12.81
CA ILE A 301 -6.37 5.71 -12.84
C ILE A 301 -5.42 6.91 -12.69
N SER A 302 -4.51 6.88 -11.72
CA SER A 302 -3.48 7.94 -11.58
C SER A 302 -2.66 8.11 -12.87
N ARG A 303 -2.24 7.01 -13.51
CA ARG A 303 -1.50 7.08 -14.79
C ARG A 303 -2.33 7.62 -15.94
N LYS A 304 -3.64 7.33 -15.96
CA LYS A 304 -4.57 7.92 -16.93
C LYS A 304 -4.72 9.43 -16.72
N MET A 305 -4.78 9.89 -15.47
CA MET A 305 -4.77 11.32 -15.15
C MET A 305 -3.49 11.99 -15.65
N VAL A 306 -2.32 11.39 -15.37
CA VAL A 306 -1.01 11.91 -15.83
C VAL A 306 -0.98 12.09 -17.35
N ARG A 307 -1.43 11.10 -18.12
CA ARG A 307 -1.49 11.21 -19.60
C ARG A 307 -2.40 12.33 -20.09
N LYS A 308 -3.50 12.59 -19.37
CA LYS A 308 -4.39 13.72 -19.72
C LYS A 308 -3.76 15.07 -19.32
N LEU A 309 -3.05 15.13 -18.20
CA LEU A 309 -2.30 16.34 -17.79
C LEU A 309 -1.22 16.69 -18.82
N GLU A 310 -0.56 15.70 -19.41
CA GLU A 310 0.43 15.89 -20.49
C GLU A 310 -0.16 16.62 -21.71
N THR A 311 -1.47 16.57 -21.93
CA THR A 311 -2.15 17.25 -23.06
C THR A 311 -2.63 18.66 -22.73
N LEU A 312 -2.58 19.09 -21.48
CA LEU A 312 -3.02 20.42 -21.09
C LEU A 312 -1.95 21.47 -21.36
N GLN A 313 -2.38 22.61 -21.89
CA GLN A 313 -1.60 23.84 -21.99
C GLN A 313 -2.27 24.91 -21.12
N ASP A 314 -1.48 25.86 -20.61
CA ASP A 314 -1.93 27.07 -19.92
C ASP A 314 -3.06 26.89 -18.89
N TYR A 315 -2.73 26.23 -17.78
CA TYR A 315 -3.61 26.04 -16.63
C TYR A 315 -2.98 26.57 -15.35
N ALA A 316 -3.84 27.00 -14.43
CA ALA A 316 -3.54 27.27 -13.04
C ALA A 316 -3.88 26.05 -12.17
N TYR A 317 -2.92 25.62 -11.34
CA TYR A 317 -3.09 24.41 -10.51
C TYR A 317 -4.28 24.53 -9.55
N TYR A 318 -4.41 25.65 -8.84
CA TYR A 318 -5.45 25.80 -7.83
C TYR A 318 -6.86 25.85 -8.43
N THR A 319 -7.12 26.74 -9.37
CA THR A 319 -8.47 26.95 -9.94
C THR A 319 -8.86 25.81 -10.89
N ASP A 320 -7.99 25.46 -11.84
CA ASP A 320 -8.37 24.61 -12.97
C ASP A 320 -8.22 23.12 -12.65
N LEU A 321 -7.24 22.76 -11.80
CA LEU A 321 -6.97 21.37 -11.47
C LEU A 321 -7.53 20.97 -10.10
N PHE A 322 -7.31 21.76 -9.05
CA PHE A 322 -7.71 21.40 -7.68
C PHE A 322 -9.16 21.72 -7.33
N LEU A 323 -9.60 22.96 -7.60
CA LEU A 323 -10.91 23.43 -7.18
C LEU A 323 -12.01 22.99 -8.14
N ASN A 324 -11.77 23.06 -9.45
CA ASN A 324 -12.76 22.70 -10.47
C ASN A 324 -13.19 21.23 -10.38
N LYS A 325 -14.49 20.99 -10.15
CA LYS A 325 -15.11 19.65 -10.04
C LYS A 325 -15.00 18.83 -11.32
N ASN A 326 -14.91 19.48 -12.48
CA ASN A 326 -14.83 18.85 -13.79
C ASN A 326 -13.38 18.60 -14.23
N SER A 327 -12.40 18.99 -13.41
CA SER A 327 -10.99 18.83 -13.75
C SER A 327 -10.61 17.36 -13.90
N ILE A 328 -9.49 17.12 -14.58
CA ILE A 328 -8.88 15.78 -14.71
C ILE A 328 -8.67 15.12 -13.34
N LEU A 329 -8.40 15.89 -12.29
CA LEU A 329 -8.14 15.39 -10.95
C LEU A 329 -9.42 15.17 -10.12
N ASN A 330 -10.55 15.78 -10.49
CA ASN A 330 -11.80 15.70 -9.72
C ASN A 330 -12.93 14.92 -10.42
N CYS A 331 -12.85 14.72 -11.74
CA CYS A 331 -13.84 13.89 -12.45
C CYS A 331 -13.77 12.40 -12.04
N SER A 332 -14.86 11.68 -12.28
CA SER A 332 -14.95 10.24 -12.01
C SER A 332 -14.22 9.41 -13.09
N TYR A 333 -13.68 8.27 -12.66
CA TYR A 333 -12.97 7.34 -13.55
C TYR A 333 -13.54 5.94 -13.47
N SER A 334 -13.73 5.33 -14.64
CA SER A 334 -14.14 3.92 -14.73
C SER A 334 -13.04 3.00 -14.18
N GLN A 335 -13.40 2.12 -13.25
CA GLN A 335 -12.51 1.08 -12.74
C GLN A 335 -12.50 -0.13 -13.67
N ARG A 336 -11.53 -0.18 -14.57
CA ARG A 336 -11.34 -1.31 -15.49
C ARG A 336 -10.29 -2.26 -14.92
N LYS A 337 -10.66 -3.53 -14.72
CA LYS A 337 -9.76 -4.60 -14.23
C LYS A 337 -9.50 -5.65 -15.31
N ASP A 338 -8.68 -5.27 -16.29
CA ASP A 338 -8.33 -6.11 -17.46
C ASP A 338 -7.22 -7.15 -17.17
N TYR A 339 -6.94 -7.40 -15.91
CA TYR A 339 -5.88 -8.28 -15.40
C TYR A 339 -6.41 -9.32 -14.42
N SER A 340 -5.66 -10.41 -14.26
CA SER A 340 -6.02 -11.50 -13.36
C SER A 340 -6.04 -11.01 -11.91
N ASN A 341 -7.11 -11.36 -11.18
CA ASN A 341 -7.19 -11.07 -9.74
C ASN A 341 -6.35 -12.06 -8.92
N HIS A 342 -5.90 -13.16 -9.52
CA HIS A 342 -5.03 -14.14 -8.92
C HIS A 342 -4.16 -14.82 -9.99
N PRO A 343 -2.85 -15.04 -9.73
CA PRO A 343 -2.07 -14.47 -8.64
C PRO A 343 -1.71 -13.01 -8.92
N ILE A 344 -1.55 -12.23 -7.85
CA ILE A 344 -0.91 -10.91 -7.89
C ILE A 344 0.41 -11.03 -7.15
N LEU A 345 1.51 -10.71 -7.83
CA LEU A 345 2.82 -10.64 -7.20
C LEU A 345 2.89 -9.38 -6.34
N LYS A 346 3.28 -9.53 -5.08
CA LYS A 346 3.43 -8.45 -4.09
C LYS A 346 4.88 -8.38 -3.64
N LEU A 347 5.60 -7.31 -3.99
CA LEU A 347 7.00 -7.10 -3.61
C LEU A 347 7.10 -5.87 -2.71
N THR A 348 7.58 -6.04 -1.47
CA THR A 348 7.74 -4.92 -0.51
C THR A 348 9.22 -4.54 -0.43
N PHE A 349 9.51 -3.25 -0.45
CA PHE A 349 10.86 -2.68 -0.38
C PHE A 349 10.95 -1.75 0.81
N ASP A 350 12.06 -1.83 1.53
CA ASP A 350 12.39 -0.91 2.61
C ASP A 350 12.54 0.52 2.09
N SER A 351 12.42 1.49 2.99
CA SER A 351 12.57 2.93 2.67
C SER A 351 13.90 3.24 1.97
N LYS A 352 15.01 2.61 2.39
CA LYS A 352 16.34 2.73 1.77
C LYS A 352 16.40 2.25 0.32
N ASP A 353 15.56 1.28 -0.06
CA ASP A 353 15.56 0.67 -1.40
C ASP A 353 14.47 1.27 -2.32
N LYS A 354 13.80 2.35 -1.90
CA LYS A 354 12.70 2.98 -2.63
C LYS A 354 13.09 3.41 -4.05
N HIS A 355 14.34 3.81 -4.27
CA HIS A 355 14.85 4.13 -5.60
C HIS A 355 14.83 2.90 -6.54
N ILE A 356 15.27 1.74 -6.06
CA ILE A 356 15.23 0.46 -6.80
C ILE A 356 13.78 0.06 -7.10
N ALA A 357 12.90 0.22 -6.11
CA ALA A 357 11.46 -0.05 -6.28
C ALA A 357 10.86 0.82 -7.40
N ASN A 358 11.17 2.12 -7.43
CA ASN A 358 10.71 3.04 -8.47
C ASN A 358 11.22 2.65 -9.86
N GLU A 359 12.51 2.30 -10.00
CA GLU A 359 13.05 1.86 -11.28
C GLU A 359 12.39 0.54 -11.77
N LEU A 360 12.18 -0.40 -10.86
CA LEU A 360 11.49 -1.66 -11.16
C LEU A 360 10.05 -1.42 -11.61
N LEU A 361 9.30 -0.57 -10.89
CA LEU A 361 7.92 -0.20 -11.22
C LEU A 361 7.85 0.37 -12.64
N ASN A 362 8.72 1.33 -12.97
CA ASN A 362 8.78 1.94 -14.30
C ASN A 362 9.07 0.90 -15.38
N LYS A 363 10.00 -0.03 -15.15
CA LYS A 363 10.34 -1.06 -16.14
C LYS A 363 9.22 -2.07 -16.34
N LEU A 364 8.55 -2.47 -15.26
CA LEU A 364 7.41 -3.39 -15.33
C LEU A 364 6.20 -2.74 -15.99
N GLU A 365 5.98 -1.45 -15.79
CA GLU A 365 4.89 -0.71 -16.45
C GLU A 365 5.03 -0.70 -17.98
N GLN A 366 6.26 -0.61 -18.48
CA GLN A 366 6.58 -0.68 -19.90
C GLN A 366 6.52 -2.11 -20.48
N THR A 367 6.30 -3.13 -19.63
CA THR A 367 6.31 -4.52 -20.07
C THR A 367 4.96 -4.92 -20.67
N ASN A 368 4.97 -5.33 -21.94
CA ASN A 368 3.77 -5.74 -22.65
C ASN A 368 2.99 -6.86 -21.93
N ASN A 369 1.68 -6.63 -21.77
CA ASN A 369 0.70 -7.48 -21.09
C ASN A 369 0.83 -7.60 -19.57
N VAL A 370 1.62 -6.72 -18.97
CA VAL A 370 1.71 -6.57 -17.51
C VAL A 370 0.84 -5.40 -17.05
N ARG A 371 0.28 -5.54 -15.85
CA ARG A 371 -0.33 -4.47 -15.07
C ARG A 371 0.40 -4.34 -13.76
N VAL A 372 0.68 -3.10 -13.39
CA VAL A 372 1.37 -2.78 -12.15
C VAL A 372 0.56 -1.81 -11.32
N GLY A 373 0.82 -1.82 -10.03
CA GLY A 373 0.40 -0.81 -9.09
C GLY A 373 1.44 -0.66 -7.99
N TYR A 374 1.34 0.40 -7.21
CA TYR A 374 2.11 0.50 -5.97
C TYR A 374 1.33 1.29 -4.92
N TYR A 375 1.70 1.06 -3.66
CA TYR A 375 1.26 1.85 -2.52
C TYR A 375 2.37 1.91 -1.47
N ASP A 376 2.41 3.01 -0.72
CA ASP A 376 3.34 3.18 0.39
C ASP A 376 2.65 2.78 1.71
N ARG A 377 3.37 2.02 2.55
CA ARG A 377 2.92 1.58 3.88
C ARG A 377 3.21 2.64 4.94
N TYR A 378 2.56 2.56 6.09
CA TYR A 378 2.81 3.50 7.20
C TYR A 378 4.26 3.44 7.72
N SER A 379 4.93 2.31 7.54
CA SER A 379 6.36 2.07 7.82
C SER A 379 7.32 2.69 6.78
N ASP A 380 6.82 3.51 5.86
CA ASP A 380 7.54 4.07 4.70
C ASP A 380 8.14 3.05 3.72
N GLU A 381 7.81 1.77 3.90
CA GLU A 381 8.03 0.73 2.90
C GLU A 381 7.14 0.94 1.67
N SER A 382 7.64 0.60 0.49
CA SER A 382 6.88 0.67 -0.76
C SER A 382 6.55 -0.73 -1.27
N THR A 383 5.29 -0.98 -1.60
CA THR A 383 4.82 -2.26 -2.13
C THR A 383 4.46 -2.14 -3.60
N ILE A 384 5.13 -2.92 -4.45
CA ILE A 384 4.82 -3.07 -5.88
C ILE A 384 3.92 -4.28 -6.06
N LEU A 385 2.88 -4.10 -6.86
CA LEU A 385 1.93 -5.13 -7.26
C LEU A 385 2.07 -5.40 -8.76
N VAL A 386 2.07 -6.67 -9.16
CA VAL A 386 2.17 -7.07 -10.56
C VAL A 386 1.14 -8.14 -10.89
N SER A 387 0.40 -7.93 -11.97
CA SER A 387 -0.52 -8.92 -12.53
C SER A 387 -0.37 -8.99 -14.06
N ILE A 388 -0.85 -10.09 -14.64
CA ILE A 388 -0.85 -10.33 -16.08
C ILE A 388 -2.27 -10.06 -16.62
N ARG A 389 -2.37 -9.46 -17.81
CA ARG A 389 -3.67 -9.24 -18.48
C ARG A 389 -4.46 -10.56 -18.60
N LYS A 390 -5.79 -10.49 -18.47
CA LYS A 390 -6.67 -11.68 -18.54
C LYS A 390 -6.66 -12.31 -19.93
N LYS A 391 -6.90 -11.48 -20.96
CA LYS A 391 -7.00 -11.88 -22.36
C LYS A 391 -5.69 -11.51 -23.07
N ILE A 392 -4.91 -12.52 -23.46
CA ILE A 392 -3.63 -12.31 -24.16
C ILE A 392 -3.50 -13.34 -25.28
N ASN A 393 -3.09 -12.89 -26.47
CA ASN A 393 -2.79 -13.74 -27.62
C ASN A 393 -1.44 -14.49 -27.48
N LYS A 394 -0.62 -14.12 -26.49
CA LYS A 394 0.68 -14.74 -26.16
C LYS A 394 0.52 -15.57 -24.89
N GLU A 395 1.27 -16.66 -24.77
CA GLU A 395 1.31 -17.48 -23.57
C GLU A 395 1.70 -16.68 -22.33
N LYS A 396 0.87 -16.76 -21.29
CA LYS A 396 1.08 -16.08 -20.00
C LYS A 396 2.40 -16.47 -19.35
N THR A 397 2.87 -17.70 -19.55
CA THR A 397 4.19 -18.19 -19.10
C THR A 397 5.34 -17.33 -19.60
N VAL A 398 5.31 -16.92 -20.88
CA VAL A 398 6.36 -16.06 -21.47
C VAL A 398 6.32 -14.65 -20.87
N VAL A 399 5.13 -14.15 -20.53
CA VAL A 399 4.98 -12.85 -19.84
C VAL A 399 5.50 -12.98 -18.41
N ALA A 400 5.10 -14.02 -17.67
CA ALA A 400 5.54 -14.29 -16.30
C ALA A 400 7.06 -14.45 -16.21
N PHE A 401 7.69 -15.12 -17.17
CA PHE A 401 9.15 -15.26 -17.23
C PHE A 401 9.86 -13.91 -17.45
N ARG A 402 9.29 -13.02 -18.30
CA ARG A 402 9.80 -11.66 -18.47
C ARG A 402 9.71 -10.86 -17.17
N VAL A 403 8.61 -11.03 -16.41
CA VAL A 403 8.48 -10.43 -15.07
C VAL A 403 9.54 -10.99 -14.13
N LEU A 404 9.74 -12.32 -14.07
CA LEU A 404 10.77 -12.98 -13.27
C LEU A 404 12.17 -12.41 -13.55
N LYS A 405 12.57 -12.39 -14.82
CA LYS A 405 13.86 -11.84 -15.26
C LYS A 405 14.04 -10.39 -14.83
N THR A 406 13.00 -9.57 -15.02
CA THR A 406 13.04 -8.15 -14.68
C THR A 406 13.17 -7.97 -13.17
N VAL A 407 12.33 -8.63 -12.37
CA VAL A 407 12.36 -8.53 -10.91
C VAL A 407 13.71 -8.97 -10.36
N ILE A 408 14.25 -10.12 -10.77
CA ILE A 408 15.56 -10.60 -10.31
C ILE A 408 16.66 -9.58 -10.62
N LYS A 409 16.64 -8.98 -11.82
CA LYS A 409 17.63 -7.96 -12.20
C LYS A 409 17.65 -6.79 -11.23
N TYR A 410 16.48 -6.32 -10.77
CA TYR A 410 16.39 -5.18 -9.86
C TYR A 410 16.63 -5.56 -8.39
N LEU A 411 16.11 -6.70 -7.92
CA LEU A 411 16.36 -7.17 -6.55
C LEU A 411 17.87 -7.33 -6.29
N ARG A 412 18.61 -7.81 -7.28
CA ARG A 412 20.07 -7.95 -7.18
C ARG A 412 20.86 -6.63 -7.14
N LYS A 413 20.21 -5.48 -7.36
CA LYS A 413 20.83 -4.16 -7.12
C LYS A 413 20.82 -3.77 -5.65
N ILE A 414 20.02 -4.45 -4.82
CA ILE A 414 19.95 -4.18 -3.38
C ILE A 414 21.26 -4.63 -2.73
N ASN A 415 21.89 -3.72 -2.00
CA ASN A 415 23.14 -3.99 -1.30
C ASN A 415 22.94 -5.12 -0.28
N CYS A 416 23.84 -6.10 -0.31
CA CYS A 416 23.84 -7.24 0.61
C CYS A 416 22.52 -8.05 0.63
N ILE A 417 21.79 -8.12 -0.50
CA ILE A 417 20.58 -8.94 -0.58
C ILE A 417 20.90 -10.42 -0.30
N CYS A 418 20.14 -11.02 0.62
CA CYS A 418 20.30 -12.42 0.98
C CYS A 418 19.91 -13.33 -0.22
N PRO A 419 20.66 -14.41 -0.53
CA PRO A 419 20.27 -15.36 -1.56
C PRO A 419 18.87 -15.97 -1.37
N SER A 420 18.40 -16.09 -0.13
CA SER A 420 17.08 -16.61 0.23
C SER A 420 16.03 -15.52 0.49
N ASP A 421 16.27 -14.27 0.07
CA ASP A 421 15.31 -13.17 0.25
C ASP A 421 13.89 -13.55 -0.22
N ILE A 422 12.90 -13.28 0.63
CA ILE A 422 11.50 -13.67 0.43
C ILE A 422 10.94 -13.21 -0.92
N ARG A 423 11.46 -12.11 -1.48
CA ARG A 423 11.03 -11.59 -2.77
C ARG A 423 11.40 -12.53 -3.92
N PHE A 424 12.49 -13.30 -3.81
CA PHE A 424 12.82 -14.37 -4.75
C PHE A 424 11.81 -15.53 -4.68
N LEU A 425 11.37 -15.90 -3.49
CA LEU A 425 10.31 -16.89 -3.31
C LEU A 425 9.00 -16.44 -3.98
N LEU A 426 8.59 -15.19 -3.73
CA LEU A 426 7.33 -14.64 -4.24
C LEU A 426 7.29 -14.57 -5.77
N ILE A 427 8.37 -14.07 -6.41
CA ILE A 427 8.42 -14.03 -7.87
C ILE A 427 8.50 -15.42 -8.49
N THR A 428 9.16 -16.37 -7.81
CA THR A 428 9.23 -17.77 -8.25
C THR A 428 7.84 -18.40 -8.21
N LYS A 429 7.10 -18.30 -7.10
CA LYS A 429 5.71 -18.78 -7.01
C LYS A 429 4.81 -18.16 -8.08
N PHE A 430 4.94 -16.85 -8.31
CA PHE A 430 4.19 -16.17 -9.36
C PHE A 430 4.50 -16.73 -10.75
N PHE A 431 5.77 -16.99 -11.07
CA PHE A 431 6.16 -17.60 -12.34
C PHE A 431 5.65 -19.05 -12.47
N LEU A 432 5.82 -19.87 -11.42
CA LEU A 432 5.41 -21.28 -11.41
C LEU A 432 3.90 -21.44 -11.61
N TYR A 433 3.09 -20.55 -11.05
CA TYR A 433 1.65 -20.55 -11.29
C TYR A 433 1.32 -20.54 -12.79
N TYR A 434 1.98 -19.69 -13.57
CA TYR A 434 1.74 -19.62 -15.01
C TYR A 434 2.44 -20.75 -15.78
N LEU A 435 3.64 -21.18 -15.34
CA LEU A 435 4.33 -22.34 -15.91
C LEU A 435 3.47 -23.61 -15.86
N PHE A 436 2.76 -23.80 -14.74
CA PHE A 436 1.90 -24.95 -14.50
C PHE A 436 0.43 -24.68 -14.84
N SER A 437 0.17 -23.90 -15.88
CA SER A 437 -1.16 -23.69 -16.45
C SER A 437 -2.20 -23.17 -15.44
N GLU A 438 -1.81 -22.19 -14.63
CA GLU A 438 -2.67 -21.51 -13.64
C GLU A 438 -3.19 -22.41 -12.52
N LYS A 439 -2.44 -23.49 -12.22
CA LYS A 439 -2.66 -24.37 -11.07
C LYS A 439 -2.02 -23.79 -9.80
N SER A 440 -2.62 -24.08 -8.65
CA SER A 440 -2.12 -23.62 -7.35
C SER A 440 -0.79 -24.30 -7.00
N ILE A 441 0.17 -23.53 -6.48
CA ILE A 441 1.53 -24.01 -6.18
C ILE A 441 1.85 -23.83 -4.71
N VAL A 442 2.36 -24.90 -4.09
CA VAL A 442 2.93 -24.87 -2.74
C VAL A 442 4.38 -25.34 -2.84
N LEU A 443 5.29 -24.52 -2.33
CA LEU A 443 6.69 -24.91 -2.14
C LEU A 443 6.83 -25.34 -0.69
N LYS A 444 7.17 -26.60 -0.46
CA LYS A 444 7.39 -27.17 0.87
C LYS A 444 8.87 -27.27 1.13
N ALA A 445 9.34 -26.51 2.12
CA ALA A 445 10.65 -26.71 2.71
C ALA A 445 10.80 -28.18 3.14
N THR A 446 11.88 -28.82 2.70
CA THR A 446 12.21 -30.22 3.00
C THR A 446 13.40 -30.27 3.97
N VAL A 447 14.59 -29.96 3.48
CA VAL A 447 15.85 -30.01 4.26
C VAL A 447 16.03 -28.81 5.19
N HIS A 448 15.50 -27.62 4.83
CA HIS A 448 15.60 -26.41 5.66
C HIS A 448 14.23 -25.76 5.89
N GLU A 449 13.84 -25.53 7.14
CA GLU A 449 12.50 -25.07 7.57
C GLU A 449 11.99 -23.83 6.81
N GLU A 450 12.89 -22.87 6.52
CA GLU A 450 12.50 -21.58 5.94
C GLU A 450 12.96 -21.36 4.48
N ILE A 451 13.89 -22.17 3.94
CA ILE A 451 14.52 -21.89 2.64
C ILE A 451 13.90 -22.79 1.57
N CYS A 452 13.04 -22.21 0.73
CA CYS A 452 12.47 -22.90 -0.42
C CYS A 452 13.12 -22.50 -1.75
N VAL A 453 13.74 -21.32 -1.82
CA VAL A 453 14.25 -20.71 -3.05
C VAL A 453 15.55 -19.97 -2.75
N LEU A 454 16.53 -20.13 -3.64
CA LEU A 454 17.82 -19.43 -3.62
C LEU A 454 18.05 -18.70 -4.93
N CYS A 455 18.56 -17.47 -4.87
CA CYS A 455 19.03 -16.71 -6.03
C CYS A 455 20.53 -16.40 -5.89
N THR A 456 21.35 -16.97 -6.77
CA THR A 456 22.81 -16.82 -6.72
C THR A 456 23.40 -16.58 -8.11
N ARG A 457 24.69 -16.23 -8.18
CA ARG A 457 25.45 -16.12 -9.43
C ARG A 457 26.64 -17.06 -9.41
N GLY A 458 26.78 -17.85 -10.47
CA GLY A 458 27.86 -18.81 -10.62
C GLY A 458 27.69 -20.08 -9.80
N LYS A 459 28.33 -21.15 -10.27
CA LYS A 459 28.20 -22.51 -9.72
C LYS A 459 28.68 -22.60 -8.27
N ASN A 460 29.86 -22.08 -7.95
CA ASN A 460 30.44 -22.22 -6.62
C ASN A 460 29.59 -21.56 -5.54
N SER A 461 28.99 -20.39 -5.84
CA SER A 461 28.04 -19.75 -4.92
C SER A 461 26.77 -20.57 -4.74
N ARG A 462 26.23 -21.20 -5.80
CA ARG A 462 25.08 -22.11 -5.68
C ARG A 462 25.39 -23.31 -4.81
N ILE A 463 26.52 -23.96 -5.05
CA ILE A 463 26.97 -25.13 -4.29
C ILE A 463 27.10 -24.77 -2.82
N LYS A 464 27.82 -23.69 -2.51
CA LYS A 464 28.01 -23.22 -1.13
C LYS A 464 26.68 -22.99 -0.39
N GLU A 465 25.68 -22.38 -1.03
CA GLU A 465 24.38 -22.16 -0.39
C GLU A 465 23.55 -23.45 -0.24
N LEU A 466 23.70 -24.42 -1.15
CA LEU A 466 23.03 -25.72 -1.06
C LEU A 466 23.70 -26.65 -0.03
N GLU A 467 25.02 -26.61 0.08
CA GLU A 467 25.77 -27.33 1.11
C GLU A 467 25.42 -26.81 2.50
N LYS A 468 25.28 -25.49 2.70
CA LYS A 468 24.76 -24.91 3.95
C LYS A 468 23.36 -25.42 4.32
N ILE A 469 22.51 -25.69 3.32
CA ILE A 469 21.19 -26.29 3.57
C ILE A 469 21.35 -27.73 4.09
N LEU A 470 22.29 -28.50 3.53
CA LEU A 470 22.59 -29.89 3.91
C LEU A 470 23.31 -30.01 5.26
N GLU A 471 24.20 -29.09 5.61
CA GLU A 471 25.05 -29.11 6.83
C GLU A 471 24.25 -29.20 8.14
N LYS A 472 22.98 -28.79 8.14
CA LYS A 472 22.13 -28.85 9.34
C LYS A 472 21.59 -30.25 9.64
N ASN A 473 21.86 -31.27 8.81
CA ASN A 473 21.35 -32.66 8.92
C ASN A 473 19.84 -32.75 9.25
N ARG A 474 19.05 -31.84 8.68
CA ARG A 474 17.58 -31.82 8.78
C ARG A 474 16.99 -32.48 7.53
N GLY A 475 15.78 -33.03 7.65
CA GLY A 475 15.11 -33.77 6.58
C GLY A 475 15.52 -35.24 6.47
N THR A 476 14.70 -36.02 5.79
CA THR A 476 14.86 -37.46 5.52
C THR A 476 16.01 -37.75 4.55
N GLU A 477 16.46 -39.00 4.48
CA GLU A 477 17.49 -39.43 3.51
C GLU A 477 17.08 -39.13 2.07
N ASP A 478 15.79 -39.27 1.76
CA ASP A 478 15.22 -38.98 0.45
C ASP A 478 15.31 -37.48 0.13
N GLU A 479 14.90 -36.61 1.06
CA GLU A 479 14.97 -35.15 0.89
C GLU A 479 16.41 -34.65 0.76
N GLN A 480 17.37 -35.26 1.48
CA GLN A 480 18.78 -34.95 1.31
C GLN A 480 19.31 -35.43 -0.05
N HIS A 481 18.86 -36.59 -0.54
CA HIS A 481 19.19 -37.09 -1.88
C HIS A 481 18.68 -36.15 -2.98
N GLU A 482 17.49 -35.56 -2.82
CA GLU A 482 16.94 -34.56 -3.76
C GLU A 482 17.86 -33.34 -3.90
N VAL A 483 18.34 -32.79 -2.78
CA VAL A 483 19.24 -31.63 -2.79
C VAL A 483 20.61 -32.00 -3.37
N LYS A 484 21.15 -33.18 -3.04
CA LYS A 484 22.40 -33.69 -3.63
C LYS A 484 22.27 -33.89 -5.13
N PHE A 485 21.14 -34.40 -5.61
CA PHE A 485 20.87 -34.54 -7.04
C PHE A 485 20.78 -33.17 -7.73
N LEU A 486 20.17 -32.18 -7.07
CA LEU A 486 20.15 -30.81 -7.57
C LEU A 486 21.57 -30.21 -7.71
N ILE A 487 22.47 -30.46 -6.75
CA ILE A 487 23.88 -30.04 -6.84
C ILE A 487 24.57 -30.68 -8.05
N LYS A 488 24.36 -31.98 -8.29
CA LYS A 488 24.90 -32.70 -9.47
C LYS A 488 24.44 -32.09 -10.80
N CYS A 489 23.24 -31.51 -10.84
CA CYS A 489 22.68 -30.89 -12.04
C CYS A 489 23.22 -29.47 -12.33
N LEU A 490 24.06 -28.89 -11.47
CA LEU A 490 24.59 -27.54 -11.67
C LEU A 490 25.73 -27.49 -12.71
N ASP A 491 25.55 -26.67 -13.75
CA ASP A 491 26.58 -26.41 -14.74
C ASP A 491 27.56 -25.29 -14.34
N ASN A 492 28.69 -25.23 -15.06
CA ASN A 492 29.79 -24.31 -14.78
C ASN A 492 29.54 -22.87 -15.26
N LYS A 493 28.34 -22.53 -15.76
CA LYS A 493 28.07 -21.19 -16.29
C LYS A 493 27.96 -20.17 -15.16
N ASN A 494 28.62 -19.01 -15.36
CA ASN A 494 28.63 -17.90 -14.40
C ASN A 494 27.42 -16.97 -14.53
N ASP A 495 26.23 -17.54 -14.67
CA ASP A 495 24.97 -16.82 -14.82
C ASP A 495 24.21 -16.70 -13.50
N VAL A 496 23.13 -15.91 -13.53
CA VAL A 496 22.19 -15.80 -12.40
C VAL A 496 21.17 -16.92 -12.52
N SER A 497 20.93 -17.65 -11.43
CA SER A 497 19.95 -18.73 -11.39
C SER A 497 19.10 -18.66 -10.14
N ILE A 498 17.84 -19.06 -10.27
CA ILE A 498 16.99 -19.45 -9.16
C ILE A 498 17.11 -20.95 -9.00
N THR A 499 17.41 -21.39 -7.78
CA THR A 499 17.43 -22.79 -7.40
C THR A 499 16.31 -23.05 -6.41
N ILE A 500 15.56 -24.12 -6.61
CA ILE A 500 14.43 -24.51 -5.78
C ILE A 500 14.79 -25.87 -5.15
N PRO A 501 15.48 -25.87 -4.00
CA PRO A 501 15.85 -27.10 -3.28
C PRO A 501 14.70 -27.57 -2.36
N SER A 502 13.47 -27.46 -2.84
CA SER A 502 12.26 -27.74 -2.08
C SER A 502 11.26 -28.51 -2.93
N SER A 503 10.37 -29.24 -2.26
CA SER A 503 9.28 -29.93 -2.94
C SER A 503 8.32 -28.92 -3.57
N ILE A 504 8.04 -29.11 -4.86
CA ILE A 504 7.13 -28.27 -5.65
C ILE A 504 5.82 -29.02 -5.85
N LEU A 505 4.84 -28.74 -5.00
CA LEU A 505 3.50 -29.31 -5.10
C LEU A 505 2.63 -28.50 -6.06
N VAL A 506 2.05 -29.19 -7.04
CA VAL A 506 1.05 -28.66 -7.96
C VAL A 506 -0.31 -29.20 -7.56
N LEU A 507 -1.29 -28.32 -7.32
CA LEU A 507 -2.61 -28.65 -6.78
C LEU A 507 -3.72 -28.34 -7.78
N GLU A 508 -4.83 -29.09 -7.74
CA GLU A 508 -6.02 -28.75 -8.50
C GLU A 508 -6.68 -27.48 -7.96
N LYS A 509 -7.14 -26.62 -8.88
CA LYS A 509 -7.79 -25.35 -8.59
C LYS A 509 -9.18 -25.52 -7.95
N ASP A 510 -9.89 -26.60 -8.29
CA ASP A 510 -11.34 -26.73 -8.07
C ASP A 510 -11.75 -27.92 -7.17
N LYS A 511 -10.80 -28.74 -6.69
CA LYS A 511 -11.07 -29.91 -5.83
C LYS A 511 -10.27 -29.89 -4.53
N ASN A 512 -10.65 -29.03 -3.57
CA ASN A 512 -10.08 -28.98 -2.22
C ASN A 512 -8.54 -29.02 -2.16
N ASN A 513 -7.84 -28.38 -3.12
CA ASN A 513 -6.37 -28.41 -3.19
C ASN A 513 -5.76 -29.83 -3.25
N GLN A 514 -6.43 -30.81 -3.87
CA GLN A 514 -5.85 -32.14 -4.09
C GLN A 514 -4.55 -32.07 -4.90
N LYS A 515 -3.56 -32.86 -4.47
CA LYS A 515 -2.24 -32.96 -5.10
C LYS A 515 -2.35 -33.58 -6.49
N LEU A 516 -2.00 -32.81 -7.54
CA LEU A 516 -1.85 -33.32 -8.90
C LEU A 516 -0.54 -34.09 -9.06
N CYS A 517 0.55 -33.43 -8.70
CA CYS A 517 1.90 -33.99 -8.73
C CYS A 517 2.83 -33.15 -7.86
N GLU A 518 4.06 -33.63 -7.73
CA GLU A 518 5.15 -33.03 -6.98
C GLU A 518 6.40 -33.10 -7.83
N PHE A 519 7.28 -32.11 -7.75
CA PHE A 519 8.62 -32.19 -8.31
C PHE A 519 9.63 -32.01 -7.19
N ASP A 520 10.75 -32.70 -7.33
CA ASP A 520 11.73 -32.87 -6.25
C ASP A 520 12.77 -31.72 -6.26
N GLY A 521 12.82 -30.97 -7.37
CA GLY A 521 13.60 -29.75 -7.45
C GLY A 521 13.49 -29.08 -8.82
N MET A 522 13.97 -27.83 -8.90
CA MET A 522 14.00 -27.09 -10.15
C MET A 522 15.09 -26.02 -10.16
N ILE A 523 15.66 -25.77 -11.34
CA ILE A 523 16.58 -24.66 -11.59
C ILE A 523 16.00 -23.78 -12.70
N ILE A 524 15.99 -22.47 -12.49
CA ILE A 524 15.52 -21.48 -13.46
C ILE A 524 16.66 -20.52 -13.79
N HIS A 525 16.99 -20.41 -15.07
CA HIS A 525 18.03 -19.55 -15.61
C HIS A 525 17.40 -18.35 -16.34
N PRO A 526 17.07 -17.25 -15.63
CA PRO A 526 16.36 -16.10 -16.19
C PRO A 526 17.06 -15.42 -17.37
N ASN A 527 18.38 -15.57 -17.48
CA ASN A 527 19.21 -14.88 -18.47
C ASN A 527 19.66 -15.74 -19.65
N ARG A 528 19.27 -17.03 -19.71
CA ARG A 528 19.63 -17.90 -20.84
C ARG A 528 18.63 -17.81 -21.98
N ASP A 529 19.13 -17.97 -23.21
CA ASP A 529 18.29 -18.06 -24.40
C ASP A 529 17.70 -19.45 -24.63
N ASN A 530 18.36 -20.49 -24.13
CA ASN A 530 17.92 -21.88 -24.17
C ASN A 530 18.12 -22.53 -22.79
N ASN A 531 17.43 -23.64 -22.56
CA ASN A 531 17.46 -24.48 -21.37
C ASN A 531 17.21 -23.63 -20.12
N GLN A 532 16.15 -22.80 -20.18
CA GLN A 532 15.83 -21.85 -19.12
C GLN A 532 15.32 -22.52 -17.86
N ILE A 533 14.73 -23.70 -17.96
CA ILE A 533 14.17 -24.43 -16.82
C ILE A 533 14.75 -25.84 -16.84
N ILE A 534 15.21 -26.29 -15.69
CA ILE A 534 15.59 -27.68 -15.43
C ILE A 534 14.65 -28.20 -14.36
N ILE A 535 13.86 -29.24 -14.66
CA ILE A 535 12.97 -29.90 -13.70
C ILE A 535 13.59 -31.23 -13.32
N LEU A 536 13.58 -31.53 -12.02
CA LEU A 536 14.26 -32.69 -11.43
C LEU A 536 13.25 -33.69 -10.85
N GLU A 537 13.58 -34.97 -10.98
CA GLU A 537 12.95 -36.10 -10.31
C GLU A 537 14.05 -36.99 -9.74
N ALA A 538 14.11 -37.12 -8.42
CA ALA A 538 15.05 -37.97 -7.72
C ALA A 538 14.38 -39.27 -7.25
N LYS A 539 15.13 -40.37 -7.25
CA LYS A 539 14.69 -41.69 -6.77
C LYS A 539 15.82 -42.40 -6.03
N ASN A 540 15.79 -42.31 -4.70
CA ASN A 540 16.67 -43.05 -3.80
C ASN A 540 16.22 -44.51 -3.65
N THR A 541 16.36 -45.32 -4.71
CA THR A 541 15.87 -46.71 -4.70
C THR A 541 16.86 -47.71 -5.30
N LYS A 542 16.73 -48.98 -4.94
CA LYS A 542 17.42 -50.11 -5.60
C LYS A 542 16.78 -50.51 -6.95
N ASN A 543 15.65 -49.89 -7.32
CA ASN A 543 14.85 -50.23 -8.50
C ASN A 543 15.48 -49.72 -9.82
N SER A 544 14.83 -50.08 -10.94
CA SER A 544 15.26 -49.76 -12.32
C SER A 544 15.64 -48.29 -12.53
N LYS A 545 16.75 -48.05 -13.24
CA LYS A 545 17.27 -46.72 -13.63
C LYS A 545 16.27 -45.86 -14.42
N TYR A 546 15.22 -46.45 -14.99
CA TYR A 546 14.22 -45.75 -15.79
C TYR A 546 13.03 -45.22 -14.99
N LEU A 547 12.93 -45.52 -13.69
CA LEU A 547 11.77 -45.16 -12.87
C LEU A 547 11.59 -43.63 -12.79
N ALA A 548 12.63 -42.88 -12.45
CA ALA A 548 12.58 -41.42 -12.37
C ALA A 548 12.16 -40.79 -13.71
N LYS A 549 12.72 -41.28 -14.83
CA LYS A 549 12.33 -40.85 -16.18
C LYS A 549 10.86 -41.08 -16.48
N LYS A 550 10.32 -42.25 -16.13
CA LYS A 550 8.89 -42.57 -16.31
C LYS A 550 8.01 -41.67 -15.44
N CYS A 551 8.37 -41.45 -14.18
CA CYS A 551 7.67 -40.56 -13.26
C CYS A 551 7.63 -39.12 -13.78
N LEU A 552 8.78 -38.56 -14.13
CA LEU A 552 8.91 -37.19 -14.64
C LEU A 552 8.09 -37.00 -15.93
N SER A 553 8.21 -37.92 -16.88
CA SER A 553 7.42 -37.91 -18.13
C SER A 553 5.90 -37.93 -17.86
N LYS A 554 5.44 -38.78 -16.93
CA LYS A 554 4.03 -38.85 -16.52
C LYS A 554 3.55 -37.53 -15.90
N LYS A 555 4.37 -36.90 -15.04
CA LYS A 555 4.06 -35.61 -14.39
C LYS A 555 3.96 -34.47 -15.42
N LEU A 556 4.92 -34.38 -16.35
CA LEU A 556 4.91 -33.37 -17.41
C LEU A 556 3.71 -33.50 -18.34
N LYS A 557 3.37 -34.74 -18.74
CA LYS A 557 2.17 -35.03 -19.54
C LYS A 557 0.89 -34.63 -18.81
N LYS A 558 0.79 -34.90 -17.50
CA LYS A 558 -0.37 -34.51 -16.66
C LYS A 558 -0.56 -32.99 -16.59
N LEU A 559 0.50 -32.20 -16.72
CA LEU A 559 0.47 -30.74 -16.70
C LEU A 559 0.44 -30.09 -18.09
N ASN A 560 0.36 -30.89 -19.17
CA ASN A 560 0.46 -30.43 -20.55
C ASN A 560 1.72 -29.61 -20.83
N ILE A 561 2.83 -29.95 -20.18
CA ILE A 561 4.12 -29.31 -20.43
C ILE A 561 4.76 -29.95 -21.66
N THR A 562 5.01 -29.14 -22.69
CA THR A 562 5.70 -29.59 -23.91
C THR A 562 7.21 -29.53 -23.68
N TYR A 563 7.91 -30.62 -24.03
CA TYR A 563 9.36 -30.73 -23.95
C TYR A 563 9.90 -31.63 -25.06
N ASN A 564 11.18 -31.47 -25.40
CA ASN A 564 11.83 -32.37 -26.35
C ASN A 564 12.16 -33.69 -25.63
N LYS A 565 11.72 -34.84 -26.16
CA LYS A 565 12.01 -36.13 -25.55
C LYS A 565 13.52 -36.40 -25.42
N THR A 566 14.35 -35.82 -26.29
CA THR A 566 15.81 -35.95 -26.22
C THR A 566 16.43 -35.09 -25.11
N SER A 567 15.73 -34.09 -24.57
CA SER A 567 16.21 -33.29 -23.43
C SER A 567 15.93 -33.94 -22.07
N LEU A 568 15.35 -35.15 -22.05
CA LEU A 568 15.13 -35.92 -20.84
C LEU A 568 16.30 -36.90 -20.63
N GLU A 569 17.15 -36.54 -19.67
CA GLU A 569 18.39 -37.22 -19.32
C GLU A 569 18.22 -38.04 -18.04
N ILE A 570 18.89 -39.19 -17.99
CA ILE A 570 19.03 -40.01 -16.78
C ILE A 570 20.44 -39.77 -16.24
N ILE A 571 20.55 -39.42 -14.97
CA ILE A 571 21.82 -39.31 -14.26
C ILE A 571 21.74 -40.31 -13.11
N ASP A 572 22.58 -41.35 -13.17
CA ASP A 572 22.52 -42.50 -12.27
C ASP A 572 21.15 -43.22 -12.30
N LYS A 573 20.27 -42.87 -11.35
CA LYS A 573 18.89 -43.37 -11.21
C LYS A 573 17.85 -42.25 -11.19
N ASP A 574 18.32 -41.01 -11.21
CA ASP A 574 17.53 -39.80 -11.18
C ASP A 574 17.28 -39.30 -12.61
N ALA A 575 16.36 -38.36 -12.78
CA ALA A 575 16.05 -37.79 -14.08
C ALA A 575 15.96 -36.27 -14.03
N LYS A 576 16.45 -35.63 -15.09
CA LYS A 576 16.21 -34.21 -15.35
C LYS A 576 15.62 -34.00 -16.73
N VAL A 577 14.90 -32.89 -16.89
CA VAL A 577 14.49 -32.40 -18.21
C VAL A 577 14.81 -30.93 -18.35
N GLU A 578 15.37 -30.55 -19.49
CA GLU A 578 15.59 -29.15 -19.85
C GLU A 578 14.47 -28.63 -20.75
N ILE A 579 13.92 -27.48 -20.39
CA ILE A 579 12.74 -26.88 -21.03
C ILE A 579 13.06 -25.47 -21.50
N ASN A 580 12.61 -25.18 -22.73
CA ASN A 580 12.70 -23.86 -23.35
C ASN A 580 11.37 -23.12 -23.24
N ILE A 581 11.38 -21.91 -22.67
CA ILE A 581 10.18 -21.08 -22.57
C ILE A 581 9.76 -20.54 -23.95
N ARG A 582 10.70 -20.41 -24.90
CA ARG A 582 10.40 -20.02 -26.29
C ARG A 582 9.76 -21.15 -27.13
N ASN A 583 9.82 -22.41 -26.68
CA ASN A 583 9.33 -23.58 -27.43
C ASN A 583 7.92 -24.05 -27.05
N PHE A 584 7.21 -23.35 -26.17
CA PHE A 584 5.80 -23.71 -25.87
C PHE A 584 4.81 -23.39 -27.00
N LYS A 585 5.29 -22.88 -28.14
CA LYS A 585 4.48 -22.63 -29.34
C LYS A 585 3.80 -23.89 -29.91
N LYS A 586 2.48 -23.78 -29.94
CA LYS A 586 1.43 -24.50 -30.71
C LYS A 586 0.86 -25.78 -30.09
N PRO A 587 -0.36 -25.72 -29.48
CA PRO A 587 -1.36 -26.71 -29.86
C PRO A 587 -1.73 -26.49 -31.33
N ARG A 588 -1.87 -27.59 -32.08
CA ARG A 588 -2.37 -27.58 -33.46
C ARG A 588 -3.76 -26.97 -33.55
#